data_AF-A0AAW2SVC5-F1
#
_entry.id   AF-A0AAW2SVC5-F1
#
_cell.length_a   1.000
_cell.length_b   1.000
_cell.length_c   1.000
_cell.angle_alpha   90.00
_cell.angle_beta   90.00
_cell.angle_gamma   90.00
#
_symmetry.space_group_name_H-M   'P 1'
#
loop_
_entity.id
_entity.type
_entity.pdbx_description
1 polymer ?
#
loop_
_entity_poly.entity_id
_entity_poly.type
_entity_poly.pdbx_seq_one_letter_code
_entity_poly.pdbx_strand_id
1 'polypeptide(L)'
;MVVELIRALKAVEAKVVRAEMSTVGGRTRTVLWVRLGVGGESDVGLGLGTLRRALKMVVDKPASMGPGSKRARCYREHCFAVSGS
;
A
#
# COMPACT_ATOMS: atom_id res chain seq x y z
N MET A 1 4.13 -1.79 -5.31
CA MET A 1 3.07 -1.48 -4.32
C MET A 1 2.47 -0.09 -4.53
N VAL A 2 3.22 1.01 -4.44
CA VAL A 2 2.67 2.39 -4.58
C VAL A 2 2.00 2.66 -5.94
N VAL A 3 2.63 2.24 -7.04
CA VAL A 3 2.07 2.41 -8.40
C VAL A 3 0.73 1.68 -8.54
N GLU A 4 0.66 0.45 -8.06
CA GLU A 4 -0.57 -0.37 -8.12
C GLU A 4 -1.69 0.23 -7.27
N LEU A 5 -1.35 0.82 -6.12
CA LEU A 5 -2.28 1.57 -5.28
C LEU A 5 -2.85 2.79 -6.02
N ILE A 6 -2.00 3.57 -6.70
CA ILE A 6 -2.44 4.71 -7.51
C ILE A 6 -3.36 4.26 -8.64
N ARG A 7 -3.02 3.16 -9.32
CA ARG A 7 -3.85 2.61 -10.41
C ARG A 7 -5.21 2.15 -9.91
N ALA A 8 -5.25 1.46 -8.77
CA ALA A 8 -6.51 1.04 -8.15
C ALA A 8 -7.41 2.22 -7.76
N LEU A 9 -6.83 3.30 -7.24
CA LEU A 9 -7.58 4.51 -6.88
C LEU A 9 -8.12 5.25 -8.11
N LYS A 10 -7.32 5.33 -9.19
CA LYS A 10 -7.76 5.90 -10.47
C LYS A 10 -8.88 5.09 -11.12
N ALA A 11 -8.82 3.75 -11.01
CA ALA A 11 -9.83 2.85 -11.59
C ALA A 11 -11.23 3.03 -10.97
N VAL A 12 -11.31 3.62 -9.77
CA VAL A 12 -12.58 3.90 -9.09
C VAL A 12 -12.87 5.40 -8.99
N GLU A 13 -12.18 6.20 -9.79
CA GLU A 13 -12.33 7.67 -9.85
C GLU A 13 -12.20 8.35 -8.47
N ALA A 14 -11.46 7.74 -7.55
CA ALA A 14 -11.26 8.27 -6.21
C ALA A 14 -10.25 9.42 -6.24
N LYS A 15 -10.63 10.57 -5.68
CA LYS A 15 -9.74 11.71 -5.49
C LYS A 15 -9.03 11.59 -4.14
N VAL A 16 -7.71 11.40 -4.16
CA VAL A 16 -6.89 11.43 -2.93
C VAL A 16 -6.78 12.88 -2.44
N VAL A 17 -7.22 13.12 -1.21
CA VAL A 17 -7.13 14.43 -0.54
C VAL A 17 -5.88 14.52 0.32
N ARG A 18 -5.47 13.39 0.92
CA ARG A 18 -4.28 13.29 1.77
C ARG A 18 -3.72 11.88 1.71
N ALA A 19 -2.40 11.79 1.76
CA ALA A 19 -1.68 10.53 1.84
C ALA A 19 -0.59 10.63 2.89
N GLU A 20 -0.52 9.64 3.77
CA GLU A 20 0.59 9.44 4.69
C GLU A 20 1.20 8.07 4.45
N MET A 21 2.53 8.01 4.44
CA MET A 21 3.28 6.77 4.31
C MET A 21 4.39 6.75 5.34
N SER A 22 4.56 5.61 6.01
CA SER A 22 5.65 5.40 6.96
C SER A 22 6.19 3.98 6.86
N THR A 23 7.47 3.81 7.16
CA THR A 23 8.12 2.49 7.19
C THR A 23 8.64 2.21 8.58
N VAL A 24 8.15 1.16 9.25
CA VAL A 24 8.56 0.77 10.61
C VAL A 24 8.97 -0.70 10.59
N GLY A 25 10.22 -0.99 10.98
CA GLY A 25 10.72 -2.37 11.05
C GLY A 25 10.65 -3.13 9.72
N GLY A 26 10.82 -2.45 8.58
CA GLY A 26 10.72 -3.05 7.25
C GLY A 26 9.28 -3.22 6.72
N ARG A 27 8.26 -2.83 7.50
CA ARG A 27 6.86 -2.81 7.07
C ARG A 27 6.47 -1.42 6.62
N THR A 28 5.82 -1.31 5.47
CA THR A 28 5.27 -0.05 4.99
C THR A 28 3.82 0.07 5.43
N ARG A 29 3.48 1.17 6.10
CA ARG A 29 2.12 1.59 6.41
C ARG A 29 1.75 2.74 5.49
N THR A 30 0.51 2.74 5.02
CA THR A 30 -0.04 3.79 4.16
C THR A 30 -1.45 4.12 4.63
N VAL A 31 -1.73 5.41 4.81
CA VAL A 31 -3.05 5.94 5.18
C VAL A 31 -3.46 6.94 4.12
N LEU A 32 -4.67 6.77 3.58
CA LEU A 32 -5.19 7.60 2.50
C LEU A 32 -6.55 8.16 2.89
N TRP A 33 -6.73 9.47 2.70
CA TRP A 33 -8.03 10.11 2.74
C TRP A 33 -8.47 10.36 1.31
N VAL A 34 -9.63 9.81 0.96
CA VAL A 34 -10.15 9.86 -0.41
C VAL A 34 -11.55 10.45 -0.41
N ARG A 35 -11.85 11.23 -1.45
CA ARG A 35 -13.19 11.65 -1.81
C ARG A 35 -13.65 10.79 -2.98
N LEU A 36 -14.79 10.13 -2.80
CA LEU A 36 -15.43 9.36 -3.86
C LEU A 36 -16.49 10.24 -4.53
N GLY A 37 -16.49 10.27 -5.85
CA GLY A 37 -17.53 10.95 -6.63
C GLY A 37 -18.79 10.12 -6.58
N VAL A 38 -19.65 10.35 -5.59
CA VAL A 38 -20.85 9.56 -5.35
C VAL A 38 -22.07 10.49 -5.36
N GLY A 39 -23.09 10.11 -6.12
CA GLY A 39 -24.29 10.92 -6.38
C GLY A 39 -25.37 10.88 -5.30
N GLY A 40 -25.18 10.10 -4.23
CA GLY A 40 -26.14 9.96 -3.12
C GLY A 40 -25.81 8.80 -2.19
N GLU A 41 -26.54 8.67 -1.08
CA GLU A 41 -26.23 7.74 0.02
C GLU A 41 -26.20 6.26 -0.40
N SER A 42 -27.11 5.82 -1.29
CA SER A 42 -27.10 4.46 -1.85
C SER A 42 -25.90 4.19 -2.76
N ASP A 43 -25.41 5.23 -3.43
CA ASP A 43 -24.25 5.16 -4.33
C ASP A 43 -22.93 5.15 -3.53
N VAL A 44 -22.96 5.61 -2.26
CA VAL A 44 -21.81 5.53 -1.33
C VAL A 44 -21.46 4.06 -1.04
N GLY A 45 -22.48 3.23 -0.79
CA GLY A 45 -22.29 1.80 -0.49
C GLY A 45 -21.69 1.04 -1.68
N LEU A 46 -22.17 1.32 -2.90
CA LEU A 46 -21.65 0.73 -4.14
C LEU A 46 -20.21 1.21 -4.43
N GLY A 47 -19.96 2.51 -4.26
CA GLY A 47 -18.64 3.10 -4.43
C GLY A 47 -17.61 2.53 -3.44
N LEU A 48 -17.96 2.41 -2.16
CA LEU A 48 -17.11 1.78 -1.14
C LEU A 48 -16.84 0.30 -1.43
N GLY A 49 -17.86 -0.43 -1.90
CA GLY A 49 -17.72 -1.83 -2.30
C GLY A 49 -16.72 -2.02 -3.43
N THR A 50 -16.80 -1.16 -4.45
CA THR A 50 -15.89 -1.16 -5.61
C THR A 50 -14.48 -0.77 -5.21
N LEU A 51 -14.31 0.29 -4.39
CA LEU A 51 -13.02 0.70 -3.84
C LEU A 51 -12.37 -0.44 -3.03
N ARG A 52 -13.13 -1.12 -2.16
CA ARG A 52 -12.63 -2.26 -1.39
C ARG A 52 -12.15 -3.39 -2.28
N ARG A 53 -12.88 -3.73 -3.35
CA ARG A 53 -12.48 -4.78 -4.31
C ARG A 53 -11.21 -4.40 -5.06
N ALA A 54 -11.11 -3.17 -5.55
CA ALA A 54 -9.93 -2.67 -6.26
C ALA A 54 -8.69 -2.68 -5.36
N LEU A 55 -8.83 -2.24 -4.10
CA LEU A 55 -7.73 -2.25 -3.13
C LEU A 55 -7.34 -3.65 -2.66
N LYS A 56 -8.30 -4.58 -2.56
CA LYS A 56 -8.02 -5.98 -2.18
C LYS A 56 -6.99 -6.61 -3.11
N MET A 57 -7.10 -6.38 -4.41
CA MET A 57 -6.13 -6.90 -5.40
C MET A 57 -4.71 -6.35 -5.21
N VAL A 58 -4.57 -5.14 -4.65
CA VAL A 58 -3.27 -4.52 -4.36
C VAL A 58 -2.67 -5.05 -3.06
N VAL A 59 -3.53 -5.32 -2.06
CA VAL A 59 -3.11 -5.82 -0.73
C VAL A 59 -2.80 -7.31 -0.75
N ASP A 60 -3.62 -8.09 -1.45
CA ASP A 60 -3.43 -9.55 -1.58
C ASP A 60 -2.27 -9.89 -2.51
N LYS A 61 -1.81 -8.93 -3.33
CA LYS A 61 -0.61 -9.11 -4.12
C LYS A 61 0.56 -9.23 -3.14
N PRO A 62 1.25 -10.38 -3.09
CA PRO A 62 2.42 -10.51 -2.24
C PRO A 62 3.35 -9.37 -2.61
N ALA A 63 3.78 -8.61 -1.60
CA ALA A 63 4.78 -7.59 -1.80
C ALA A 63 5.97 -8.30 -2.45
N SER A 64 6.12 -8.13 -3.76
CA SER A 64 7.39 -8.37 -4.42
C SER A 64 8.36 -7.54 -3.60
N MET A 65 9.12 -8.24 -2.76
CA MET A 65 10.23 -7.65 -2.05
C MET A 65 11.04 -6.97 -3.15
N GLY A 66 11.00 -5.64 -3.17
CA GLY A 66 11.93 -4.88 -4.00
C GLY A 66 13.34 -5.41 -3.72
N PRO A 67 14.24 -5.32 -4.72
CA PRO A 67 15.50 -6.04 -4.74
C PRO A 67 16.15 -5.94 -3.36
N GLY A 68 16.40 -7.12 -2.78
CA GLY A 68 16.82 -7.28 -1.39
C GLY A 68 17.74 -6.14 -1.00
N SER A 69 17.28 -5.32 -0.07
CA SER A 69 18.15 -4.38 0.59
C SER A 69 19.18 -5.20 1.35
N LYS A 70 20.28 -5.53 0.65
CA LYS A 70 21.61 -5.73 1.23
C LYS A 70 22.09 -4.39 1.81
N ARG A 71 21.24 -3.66 2.54
CA ARG A 71 21.74 -2.70 3.51
C ARG A 71 22.10 -3.54 4.72
N ALA A 72 23.37 -3.89 4.78
CA ALA A 72 24.00 -4.40 5.98
C ALA A 72 23.52 -3.53 7.14
N ARG A 73 22.73 -4.13 8.05
CA ARG A 73 22.48 -3.53 9.36
C ARG A 73 23.77 -3.70 10.15
N CYS A 74 24.74 -2.81 9.93
CA CYS A 74 25.90 -2.72 10.80
C CYS A 74 25.44 -2.12 12.13
N TYR A 75 24.96 -2.95 13.05
CA TYR A 75 25.23 -2.67 14.45
C TYR A 75 26.72 -2.93 14.64
N ARG A 76 27.47 -1.85 14.90
CA ARG A 76 28.79 -1.84 15.56
C ARG A 76 28.73 -2.93 16.65
N GLU A 77 29.27 -4.16 16.55
CA GLU A 77 30.52 -4.68 15.96
C GLU A 77 30.37 -6.12 15.38
N HIS A 78 29.19 -6.62 15.00
CA HIS A 78 29.06 -8.02 14.52
C HIS A 78 28.09 -8.20 13.35
N CYS A 79 28.63 -8.46 12.16
CA CYS A 79 27.85 -8.83 10.97
C CYS A 79 27.44 -10.31 11.04
N PHE A 80 26.18 -10.60 11.36
CA PHE A 80 25.60 -11.94 11.14
C PHE A 80 24.92 -11.98 9.77
N ALA A 81 25.51 -12.74 8.84
CA ALA A 81 24.85 -13.06 7.57
C ALA A 81 23.80 -14.14 7.85
N VAL A 82 22.51 -13.78 7.82
CA VAL A 82 21.43 -14.77 7.82
C VAL A 82 21.22 -15.22 6.38
N SER A 83 21.90 -16.31 6.02
CA SER A 83 21.61 -17.11 4.83
C SER A 83 20.40 -17.99 5.14
N GLY A 84 19.25 -17.70 4.54
CA GLY A 84 18.08 -18.58 4.62
C GLY A 84 18.19 -19.69 3.56
N SER A 85 18.05 -20.93 4.02
CA SER A 85 17.98 -22.17 3.23
C SER A 85 16.72 -22.30 2.40
#